data_AF-K2CRV2-F1
#
_entry.id   AF-K2CRV2-F1
#
_cell.length_a   1.000
_cell.length_b   1.000
_cell.length_c   1.000
_cell.angle_alpha   90.00
_cell.angle_beta   90.00
_cell.angle_gamma   90.00
#
_symmetry.space_group_name_H-M   'P 1'
#
loop_
_entity.id
_entity.type
_entity.pdbx_description
1 polymer ?
#
loop_
_entity_poly.entity_id
_entity_poly.type
_entity_poly.pdbx_seq_one_letter_code
_entity_poly.pdbx_strand_id
1 'polypeptide(L)'
;MNMDMEDCWDDYGNYQLAINPDSFSTWNFDDADSQLSSVGDTMPWFSLTAFLLLLNVPFMDSDLPGYWENSIDNFGWPFEEPVELDYSIPIDEKFLKRYLRKRHLPELYAAVEQAFFPPDNVFLNSNMDDPDSVYFEFNEENLKLLRRDWKKAKPYLEQFGIASEMVANDPGLLRILYDGLKKSQLSSVKKSRVRVRV
;
A
#
# COMPACT_ATOMS: atom_id res chain seq x y z
N MET A 1 -24.50 -3.23 -4.74
CA MET A 1 -23.61 -4.17 -4.02
C MET A 1 -24.43 -5.38 -3.64
N ASN A 2 -24.39 -6.43 -4.46
CA ASN A 2 -24.78 -7.77 -4.01
C ASN A 2 -23.57 -8.30 -3.25
N MET A 3 -23.81 -8.71 -2.01
CA MET A 3 -22.81 -9.29 -1.14
C MET A 3 -22.96 -10.81 -1.33
N ASP A 4 -22.26 -11.35 -2.31
CA ASP A 4 -22.16 -12.80 -2.48
C ASP A 4 -21.41 -13.33 -1.26
N MET A 5 -22.13 -14.05 -0.40
CA MET A 5 -21.53 -14.76 0.72
C MET A 5 -20.97 -16.08 0.16
N GLU A 6 -19.70 -16.10 -0.19
CA GLU A 6 -18.97 -17.36 -0.36
C GLU A 6 -19.12 -18.17 0.94
N ASP A 7 -19.28 -19.49 0.83
CA ASP A 7 -19.57 -20.38 1.95
C ASP A 7 -18.43 -20.34 2.98
N CYS A 8 -18.57 -19.51 4.02
CA CYS A 8 -17.58 -19.33 5.08
C CYS A 8 -17.78 -20.36 6.20
N TRP A 9 -17.74 -21.65 5.88
CA TRP A 9 -17.86 -22.74 6.86
C TRP A 9 -16.56 -23.53 6.92
N ASP A 10 -16.10 -23.89 8.12
CA ASP A 10 -14.94 -24.79 8.26
C ASP A 10 -15.30 -26.26 8.00
N ASP A 11 -14.28 -27.13 7.93
CA ASP A 11 -14.43 -28.59 7.76
C ASP A 11 -15.28 -29.27 8.87
N TYR A 12 -15.55 -28.55 9.95
CA TYR A 12 -16.33 -29.01 11.11
C TYR A 12 -17.75 -28.42 11.14
N GLY A 13 -18.12 -27.58 10.15
CA GLY A 13 -19.43 -26.94 10.05
C GLY A 13 -19.61 -25.72 10.95
N ASN A 14 -18.53 -25.09 11.41
CA ASN A 14 -18.59 -23.82 12.15
C ASN A 14 -18.58 -22.64 11.18
N TYR A 15 -19.40 -21.64 11.48
CA TYR A 15 -19.45 -20.40 10.72
C TYR A 15 -18.18 -19.57 10.97
N GLN A 16 -17.55 -19.12 9.89
CA GLN A 16 -16.35 -18.31 9.89
C GLN A 16 -16.65 -16.92 9.32
N LEU A 17 -15.86 -15.95 9.78
CA LEU A 17 -15.77 -14.61 9.24
C LEU A 17 -14.54 -14.56 8.34
N ALA A 18 -14.75 -14.36 7.05
CA ALA A 18 -13.69 -14.06 6.11
C ALA A 18 -13.37 -12.56 6.15
N ILE A 19 -12.09 -12.22 6.30
CA ILE A 19 -11.58 -10.86 6.17
C ILE A 19 -10.57 -10.87 5.02
N ASN A 20 -10.81 -10.04 4.02
CA ASN A 20 -9.89 -9.84 2.90
C ASN A 20 -9.07 -8.59 3.20
N PRO A 21 -7.79 -8.71 3.58
CA PRO A 21 -7.02 -7.56 4.03
C PRO A 21 -6.73 -6.60 2.87
N ASP A 22 -6.89 -5.30 3.12
CA ASP A 22 -6.61 -4.25 2.14
C ASP A 22 -5.15 -3.80 2.31
N SER A 23 -4.23 -4.63 1.82
CA SER A 23 -2.80 -4.48 2.04
C SER A 23 -1.98 -4.60 0.77
N PHE A 24 -1.00 -3.72 0.60
CA PHE A 24 0.03 -3.88 -0.43
C PHE A 24 1.05 -4.97 -0.09
N SER A 25 1.18 -5.38 1.17
CA SER A 25 2.17 -6.40 1.56
C SER A 25 1.72 -7.83 1.28
N THR A 26 0.46 -8.01 0.88
CA THR A 26 -0.10 -9.30 0.47
C THR A 26 -0.04 -9.51 -1.03
N TRP A 27 0.18 -8.44 -1.80
CA TRP A 27 0.18 -8.49 -3.26
C TRP A 27 1.52 -9.02 -3.73
N ASN A 28 1.46 -10.19 -4.35
CA ASN A 28 2.61 -10.79 -5.03
C ASN A 28 2.71 -10.22 -6.46
N PHE A 29 3.67 -10.74 -7.23
CA PHE A 29 3.86 -10.32 -8.62
C PHE A 29 2.62 -10.59 -9.49
N ASP A 30 1.99 -11.76 -9.35
CA ASP A 30 0.82 -12.17 -10.14
C ASP A 30 -0.39 -11.27 -9.85
N ASP A 31 -0.57 -10.85 -8.59
CA ASP A 31 -1.61 -9.88 -8.21
C ASP A 31 -1.35 -8.52 -8.86
N ALA A 32 -0.11 -8.04 -8.77
CA ALA A 32 0.28 -6.77 -9.38
C ALA A 32 0.14 -6.81 -10.91
N ASP A 33 0.54 -7.90 -11.54
CA ASP A 33 0.41 -8.14 -12.98
C ASP A 33 -1.06 -8.15 -13.43
N SER A 34 -1.92 -8.87 -12.71
CA SER A 34 -3.36 -8.90 -12.99
C SER A 34 -4.01 -7.52 -12.88
N GLN A 35 -3.60 -6.72 -11.90
CA GLN A 35 -4.16 -5.37 -11.72
C GLN A 35 -3.61 -4.38 -12.76
N LEU A 36 -2.29 -4.41 -13.02
CA LEU A 36 -1.62 -3.44 -13.89
C LEU A 36 -1.79 -3.75 -15.39
N SER A 37 -2.01 -5.00 -15.78
CA SER A 37 -2.28 -5.40 -17.17
C SER A 37 -3.56 -4.78 -17.74
N SER A 38 -4.48 -4.36 -16.88
CA SER A 38 -5.76 -3.74 -17.25
C SER A 38 -5.81 -2.23 -16.94
N VAL A 39 -4.66 -1.59 -16.69
CA VAL A 39 -4.61 -0.20 -16.18
C VAL A 39 -5.40 0.80 -17.04
N GLY A 40 -5.45 0.60 -18.37
CA GLY A 40 -6.22 1.45 -19.29
C GLY A 40 -7.74 1.45 -19.07
N ASP A 41 -8.27 0.45 -18.37
CA ASP A 41 -9.69 0.34 -18.01
C ASP A 41 -9.97 0.72 -16.54
N THR A 42 -8.92 1.12 -15.81
CA THR A 42 -9.03 1.47 -14.38
C THR A 42 -9.44 2.93 -14.16
N MET A 43 -10.06 3.17 -13.01
CA MET A 43 -10.50 4.50 -12.62
C MET A 43 -9.33 5.37 -12.13
N PRO A 44 -9.39 6.72 -12.27
CA PRO A 44 -8.30 7.61 -11.87
C PRO A 44 -7.83 7.48 -10.42
N TRP A 45 -8.72 7.10 -9.49
CA TRP A 45 -8.38 6.89 -8.08
C TRP A 45 -7.43 5.69 -7.87
N PHE A 46 -7.28 4.80 -8.84
CA PHE A 46 -6.29 3.71 -8.81
C PHE A 46 -4.85 4.21 -9.03
N SER A 47 -4.66 5.46 -9.50
CA SER A 47 -3.34 6.02 -9.79
C SER A 47 -2.36 5.93 -8.61
N LEU A 48 -2.80 6.22 -7.39
CA LEU A 48 -1.91 6.13 -6.22
C LEU A 48 -1.54 4.68 -5.90
N THR A 49 -2.51 3.77 -5.99
CA THR A 49 -2.30 2.34 -5.79
C THR A 49 -1.30 1.78 -6.81
N ALA A 50 -1.51 2.03 -8.10
CA ALA A 50 -0.60 1.61 -9.16
C ALA A 50 0.83 2.12 -8.94
N PHE A 51 0.98 3.39 -8.54
CA PHE A 51 2.29 3.98 -8.25
C PHE A 51 2.99 3.30 -7.07
N LEU A 52 2.26 3.04 -5.98
CA LEU A 52 2.81 2.37 -4.80
C LEU A 52 3.18 0.91 -5.09
N LEU A 53 2.41 0.20 -5.92
CA LEU A 53 2.74 -1.17 -6.35
C LEU A 53 4.02 -1.22 -7.15
N LEU A 54 4.13 -0.37 -8.17
CA LEU A 54 5.32 -0.32 -9.02
C LEU A 54 6.58 0.07 -8.24
N LEU A 55 6.43 0.78 -7.11
CA LEU A 55 7.52 1.09 -6.19
C LEU A 55 7.81 0.02 -5.12
N ASN A 56 6.88 -0.88 -4.83
CA ASN A 56 6.99 -1.80 -3.69
C ASN A 56 7.19 -3.26 -4.10
N VAL A 57 6.68 -3.66 -5.26
CA VAL A 57 6.88 -5.00 -5.81
C VAL A 57 8.14 -5.00 -6.65
N PRO A 58 9.18 -5.78 -6.29
CA PRO A 58 10.39 -5.88 -7.10
C PRO A 58 10.09 -6.70 -8.37
N PHE A 59 9.73 -6.02 -9.46
CA PHE A 59 9.57 -6.66 -10.77
C PHE A 59 10.94 -7.15 -11.24
N MET A 60 11.06 -8.46 -11.48
CA MET A 60 12.23 -9.03 -12.14
C MET A 60 12.10 -8.78 -13.65
N ASP A 61 12.62 -7.64 -14.12
CA ASP A 61 12.91 -7.26 -15.51
C ASP A 61 12.25 -8.07 -16.65
N SER A 62 11.14 -7.53 -17.18
CA SER A 62 10.92 -7.27 -18.62
C SER A 62 9.60 -6.51 -18.88
N ASP A 63 8.62 -6.63 -17.99
CA ASP A 63 7.29 -6.00 -18.14
C ASP A 63 7.14 -4.65 -17.41
N LEU A 64 8.06 -4.33 -16.49
CA LEU A 64 8.08 -3.10 -15.69
C LEU A 64 8.00 -1.81 -16.54
N PRO A 65 8.77 -1.68 -17.65
CA PRO A 65 8.70 -0.49 -18.49
C PRO A 65 7.30 -0.28 -19.11
N GLY A 66 6.61 -1.37 -19.50
CA GLY A 66 5.28 -1.31 -20.10
C GLY A 66 4.21 -0.88 -19.09
N TYR A 67 4.25 -1.38 -17.86
CA TYR A 67 3.32 -0.93 -16.82
C TYR A 67 3.53 0.52 -16.41
N TRP A 68 4.78 0.97 -16.38
CA TRP A 68 5.10 2.36 -16.08
C TRP A 68 4.62 3.31 -17.18
N GLU A 69 4.91 3.00 -18.45
CA GLU A 69 4.45 3.78 -19.60
C GLU A 69 2.92 3.84 -19.68
N ASN A 70 2.24 2.69 -19.56
CA ASN A 70 0.78 2.65 -19.54
C ASN A 70 0.18 3.46 -18.38
N SER A 71 0.83 3.44 -17.21
CA SER A 71 0.38 4.23 -16.05
C SER A 71 0.59 5.73 -16.26
N ILE A 72 1.71 6.14 -16.88
CA ILE A 72 1.94 7.53 -17.27
C ILE A 72 0.87 8.00 -18.25
N ASP A 73 0.61 7.21 -19.29
CA ASP A 73 -0.36 7.56 -20.34
C ASP A 73 -1.79 7.64 -19.81
N ASN A 74 -2.18 6.69 -18.94
CA ASN A 74 -3.54 6.62 -18.42
C ASN A 74 -3.81 7.65 -17.31
N PHE A 75 -2.85 7.83 -16.38
CA PHE A 75 -3.06 8.67 -15.19
C PHE A 75 -2.39 10.05 -15.29
N GLY A 76 -1.60 10.33 -16.32
CA GLY A 76 -0.88 11.59 -16.47
C GLY A 76 0.23 11.78 -15.44
N TRP A 77 0.95 10.69 -15.10
CA TRP A 77 2.02 10.77 -14.10
C TRP A 77 3.13 11.74 -14.51
N PRO A 78 3.74 12.43 -13.53
CA PRO A 78 4.75 13.44 -13.81
C PRO A 78 6.13 12.82 -13.99
N PHE A 79 6.30 11.67 -14.68
CA PHE A 79 7.57 10.98 -14.87
C PHE A 79 7.79 10.64 -16.33
N GLU A 80 9.02 10.77 -16.82
CA GLU A 80 9.40 10.41 -18.19
C GLU A 80 10.01 9.00 -18.25
N GLU A 81 10.52 8.50 -17.12
CA GLU A 81 11.15 7.19 -16.98
C GLU A 81 10.70 6.54 -15.67
N PRO A 82 10.78 5.20 -15.56
CA PRO A 82 10.56 4.48 -14.31
C PRO A 82 11.41 5.03 -13.17
N VAL A 83 10.83 5.16 -11.98
CA VAL A 83 11.56 5.55 -10.77
C VAL A 83 11.61 4.41 -9.76
N GLU A 84 12.70 4.33 -9.01
CA GLU A 84 12.98 3.21 -8.12
C GLU A 84 13.46 3.65 -6.73
N LEU A 85 13.17 2.81 -5.73
CA LEU A 85 13.70 2.91 -4.38
C LEU A 85 14.83 1.90 -4.19
N ASP A 86 15.83 2.26 -3.38
CA ASP A 86 16.89 1.31 -3.02
C ASP A 86 16.43 0.45 -1.84
N TYR A 87 15.98 -0.78 -2.10
CA TYR A 87 15.47 -1.69 -1.06
C TYR A 87 16.53 -2.07 -0.01
N SER A 88 17.82 -1.83 -0.26
CA SER A 88 18.87 -2.03 0.75
C SER A 88 18.90 -0.92 1.80
N ILE A 89 18.22 0.21 1.55
CA ILE A 89 18.20 1.38 2.43
C ILE A 89 16.81 1.54 3.06
N PRO A 90 16.69 1.44 4.40
CA PRO A 90 15.41 1.61 5.07
C PRO A 90 14.90 3.04 4.96
N ILE A 91 13.59 3.18 4.83
CA ILE A 91 12.91 4.47 4.79
C ILE A 91 12.80 5.04 6.22
N ASP A 92 13.35 6.24 6.45
CA ASP A 92 13.18 6.98 7.71
C ASP A 92 11.74 7.53 7.84
N GLU A 93 10.87 6.71 8.42
CA GLU A 93 9.44 6.99 8.64
C GLU A 93 9.20 8.39 9.27
N LYS A 94 9.94 8.71 10.34
CA LYS A 94 9.81 10.00 11.04
C LYS A 94 10.18 11.18 10.15
N PHE A 95 11.18 11.01 9.28
CA PHE A 95 11.54 12.04 8.31
C PHE A 95 10.42 12.24 7.30
N LEU A 96 9.91 11.15 6.72
CA LEU A 96 8.90 11.19 5.67
C LEU A 96 7.60 11.84 6.16
N LYS A 97 7.12 11.44 7.34
CA LYS A 97 5.95 12.04 8.00
C LYS A 97 6.08 13.55 8.14
N ARG A 98 7.25 14.01 8.58
CA ARG A 98 7.55 15.45 8.73
C ARG A 98 7.68 16.16 7.39
N TYR A 99 8.26 15.49 6.39
CA TYR A 99 8.42 16.04 5.04
C TYR A 99 7.06 16.32 4.40
N LEU A 100 6.17 15.33 4.38
CA LEU A 100 4.83 15.44 3.80
C LEU A 100 3.95 16.43 4.57
N ARG A 101 4.04 16.45 5.90
CA ARG A 101 3.35 17.48 6.71
C ARG A 101 3.80 18.90 6.37
N LYS A 102 5.10 19.14 6.14
CA LYS A 102 5.61 20.46 5.73
C LYS A 102 5.17 20.88 4.33
N ARG A 103 4.76 19.92 3.50
CA ARG A 103 4.19 20.15 2.17
C ARG A 103 2.67 20.26 2.18
N HIS A 104 2.04 20.18 3.36
CA HIS A 104 0.58 20.14 3.52
C HIS A 104 -0.07 18.91 2.87
N LEU A 105 0.59 17.75 2.92
CA LEU A 105 0.13 16.49 2.33
C LEU A 105 0.16 15.32 3.34
N PRO A 106 -0.38 15.44 4.56
CA PRO A 106 -0.31 14.37 5.55
C PRO A 106 -1.05 13.08 5.13
N GLU A 107 -2.04 13.16 4.24
CA GLU A 107 -2.83 12.02 3.76
C GLU A 107 -1.98 11.07 2.90
N LEU A 108 -1.06 11.61 2.08
CA LEU A 108 -0.11 10.81 1.32
C LEU A 108 0.78 9.94 2.21
N TYR A 109 0.99 10.33 3.47
CA TYR A 109 1.76 9.52 4.40
C TYR A 109 1.00 8.25 4.80
N ALA A 110 -0.32 8.32 4.97
CA ALA A 110 -1.13 7.15 5.32
C ALA A 110 -1.05 6.08 4.22
N ALA A 111 -1.01 6.51 2.95
CA ALA A 111 -0.84 5.60 1.82
C ALA A 111 0.53 4.91 1.79
N VAL A 112 1.60 5.65 2.13
CA VAL A 112 2.93 5.04 2.30
C VAL A 112 2.95 4.09 3.50
N GLU A 113 2.26 4.42 4.59
CA GLU A 113 2.20 3.56 5.77
C GLU A 113 1.61 2.19 5.41
N GLN A 114 0.55 2.14 4.59
CA GLN A 114 0.02 0.87 4.10
C GLN A 114 1.00 0.12 3.18
N ALA A 115 1.69 0.83 2.29
CA ALA A 115 2.59 0.20 1.31
C ALA A 115 3.89 -0.34 1.92
N PHE A 116 4.54 0.46 2.78
CA PHE A 116 5.91 0.19 3.23
C PHE A 116 6.02 -0.11 4.73
N PHE A 117 4.98 0.19 5.51
CA PHE A 117 4.97 0.04 6.96
C PHE A 117 3.63 -0.52 7.48
N PRO A 118 3.10 -1.60 6.87
CA PRO A 118 1.73 -2.05 7.13
C PRO A 118 1.53 -2.27 8.64
N PRO A 119 0.49 -1.66 9.25
CA PRO A 119 0.21 -1.88 10.66
C PRO A 119 -0.07 -3.35 10.93
N ASP A 120 0.33 -3.85 12.10
CA ASP A 120 -0.10 -5.16 12.58
C ASP A 120 -1.61 -5.12 12.88
N ASN A 121 -2.40 -5.48 11.87
CA ASN A 121 -3.85 -5.34 11.83
C ASN A 121 -4.46 -6.28 10.78
N VAL A 122 -5.42 -7.09 11.20
CA VAL A 122 -6.07 -8.11 10.36
C VAL A 122 -6.84 -7.57 9.14
N PHE A 123 -7.18 -6.27 9.13
CA PHE A 123 -7.83 -5.62 7.98
C PHE A 123 -6.81 -4.99 7.01
N LEU A 124 -5.55 -4.84 7.42
CA LEU A 124 -4.50 -4.15 6.65
C LEU A 124 -3.29 -5.05 6.36
N ASN A 125 -3.28 -6.27 6.87
CA ASN A 125 -2.21 -7.23 6.67
C ASN A 125 -2.76 -8.66 6.83
N SER A 126 -2.38 -9.56 5.93
CA SER A 126 -2.60 -11.00 6.09
C SER A 126 -1.36 -11.66 6.69
N ASN A 127 -1.53 -12.86 7.25
CA ASN A 127 -0.41 -13.72 7.59
C ASN A 127 0.18 -14.33 6.30
N MET A 128 1.49 -14.59 6.30
CA MET A 128 2.21 -15.12 5.14
C MET A 128 1.72 -16.50 4.63
N ASP A 129 0.87 -17.19 5.39
CA ASP A 129 0.42 -18.55 5.07
C ASP A 129 -0.83 -18.58 4.19
N ASP A 130 -1.65 -17.52 4.16
CA ASP A 130 -2.79 -17.34 3.24
C ASP A 130 -2.97 -15.84 2.92
N PRO A 131 -2.46 -15.38 1.76
CA PRO A 131 -2.37 -13.95 1.47
C PRO A 131 -3.72 -13.28 1.19
N ASP A 132 -4.73 -14.07 0.78
CA ASP A 132 -5.94 -13.56 0.15
C ASP A 132 -7.08 -13.36 1.14
N SER A 133 -7.15 -14.17 2.20
CA SER A 133 -8.22 -14.12 3.19
C SER A 133 -7.79 -14.67 4.55
N VAL A 134 -8.18 -13.99 5.62
CA VAL A 134 -8.00 -14.47 6.99
C VAL A 134 -9.35 -14.88 7.55
N TYR A 135 -9.46 -16.14 7.97
CA TYR A 135 -10.68 -16.72 8.51
C TYR A 135 -10.68 -16.73 10.04
N PHE A 136 -11.76 -16.23 10.63
CA PHE A 136 -11.97 -16.24 12.08
C PHE A 136 -13.24 -17.01 12.42
N GLU A 137 -13.18 -17.89 13.41
CA GLU A 137 -14.40 -18.49 13.96
C GLU A 137 -15.35 -17.41 14.49
N PHE A 138 -16.65 -17.55 14.22
CA PHE A 138 -17.66 -16.62 14.72
C PHE A 138 -17.92 -16.81 16.22
N ASN A 139 -17.08 -16.18 17.04
CA ASN A 139 -17.18 -16.20 18.48
C ASN A 139 -16.96 -14.79 19.09
N GLU A 140 -17.31 -14.63 20.37
CA GLU A 140 -17.26 -13.32 21.04
C GLU A 140 -15.83 -12.74 21.12
N GLU A 141 -14.82 -13.59 21.26
CA GLU A 141 -13.42 -13.20 21.35
C GLU A 141 -12.93 -12.60 20.02
N ASN A 142 -13.19 -13.30 18.92
CA ASN A 142 -12.85 -12.84 17.56
C ASN A 142 -13.64 -11.58 17.18
N LEU A 143 -14.91 -11.47 17.56
CA LEU A 143 -15.69 -10.24 17.33
C LEU A 143 -15.11 -9.03 18.09
N LYS A 144 -14.61 -9.22 19.31
CA LYS A 144 -13.92 -8.16 20.08
C LYS A 144 -12.61 -7.75 19.42
N LEU A 145 -11.83 -8.72 18.95
CA LEU A 145 -10.59 -8.51 18.20
C LEU A 145 -10.85 -7.70 16.93
N LEU A 146 -11.75 -8.18 16.07
CA LEU A 146 -12.12 -7.54 14.81
C LEU A 146 -12.64 -6.11 15.03
N ARG A 147 -13.49 -5.89 16.05
CA ARG A 147 -13.98 -4.54 16.35
C ARG A 147 -12.86 -3.58 16.80
N ARG A 148 -11.88 -4.08 17.55
CA ARG A 148 -10.71 -3.30 18.00
C ARG A 148 -9.84 -2.94 16.80
N ASP A 149 -9.59 -3.89 15.92
CA ASP A 149 -8.68 -3.71 14.79
C ASP A 149 -9.34 -2.87 13.69
N TRP A 150 -10.63 -3.04 13.44
CA TRP A 150 -11.41 -2.16 12.56
C TRP A 150 -11.39 -0.69 12.99
N LYS A 151 -11.51 -0.42 14.30
CA LYS A 151 -11.42 0.96 14.84
C LYS A 151 -10.08 1.61 14.52
N LYS A 152 -9.00 0.82 14.43
CA LYS A 152 -7.68 1.31 14.05
C LYS A 152 -7.57 1.44 12.53
N ALA A 153 -8.06 0.47 11.76
CA ALA A 153 -7.94 0.42 10.30
C ALA A 153 -8.80 1.48 9.60
N LYS A 154 -10.03 1.74 10.07
CA LYS A 154 -10.97 2.66 9.42
C LYS A 154 -10.39 4.06 9.16
N PRO A 155 -9.74 4.74 10.13
CA PRO A 155 -9.06 6.01 9.86
C PRO A 155 -7.95 5.94 8.82
N TYR A 156 -7.24 4.82 8.68
CA TYR A 156 -6.22 4.63 7.66
C TYR A 156 -6.84 4.52 6.27
N LEU A 157 -7.86 3.69 6.12
CA LEU A 157 -8.59 3.51 4.87
C LEU A 157 -9.25 4.82 4.40
N GLU A 158 -9.81 5.60 5.34
CA GLU A 158 -10.36 6.92 5.02
C GLU A 158 -9.28 7.88 4.51
N GLN A 159 -8.10 7.91 5.14
CA GLN A 159 -6.97 8.73 4.69
C GLN A 159 -6.40 8.27 3.36
N PHE A 160 -6.36 6.95 3.11
CA PHE A 160 -5.97 6.39 1.82
C PHE A 160 -6.92 6.81 0.70
N GLY A 161 -8.24 6.77 0.95
CA GLY A 161 -9.25 7.24 0.01
C GLY A 161 -9.05 8.71 -0.35
N ILE A 162 -8.84 9.58 0.66
CA ILE A 162 -8.54 11.00 0.44
C ILE A 162 -7.25 11.19 -0.37
N ALA A 163 -6.18 10.46 -0.02
CA ALA A 163 -4.91 10.51 -0.75
C ALA A 163 -5.07 10.10 -2.21
N SER A 164 -5.88 9.06 -2.47
CA SER A 164 -6.16 8.56 -3.82
C SER A 164 -6.94 9.59 -4.65
N GLU A 165 -7.95 10.23 -4.05
CA GLU A 165 -8.68 11.35 -4.70
C GLU A 165 -7.77 12.55 -4.97
N MET A 166 -6.87 12.89 -4.05
CA MET A 166 -5.91 13.99 -4.24
C MET A 166 -5.00 13.72 -5.44
N VAL A 167 -4.45 12.51 -5.54
CA VAL A 167 -3.57 12.12 -6.66
C VAL A 167 -4.33 12.03 -7.97
N ALA A 168 -5.56 11.51 -7.97
CA ALA A 168 -6.40 11.47 -9.17
C ALA A 168 -6.68 12.88 -9.74
N ASN A 169 -6.81 13.87 -8.86
CA ASN A 169 -7.03 15.28 -9.25
C ASN A 169 -5.72 16.03 -9.57
N ASP A 170 -4.60 15.64 -8.95
CA ASP A 170 -3.27 16.21 -9.19
C ASP A 170 -2.18 15.12 -9.16
N PRO A 171 -1.92 14.45 -10.31
CA PRO A 171 -0.87 13.44 -10.41
C PRO A 171 0.53 13.98 -10.08
N GLY A 172 0.73 15.31 -10.16
CA GLY A 172 1.97 15.99 -9.79
C GLY A 172 2.41 15.71 -8.36
N LEU A 173 1.47 15.36 -7.47
CA LEU A 173 1.73 14.98 -6.08
C LEU A 173 2.62 13.72 -5.97
N LEU A 174 2.58 12.82 -6.94
CA LEU A 174 3.42 11.61 -6.95
C LEU A 174 4.92 11.96 -6.98
N ARG A 175 5.30 13.03 -7.68
CA ARG A 175 6.69 13.49 -7.70
C ARG A 175 7.13 14.00 -6.33
N ILE A 176 6.25 14.70 -5.60
CA ILE A 176 6.52 15.16 -4.23
C ILE A 176 6.67 13.97 -3.28
N LEU A 177 5.81 12.96 -3.44
CA LEU A 177 5.82 11.72 -2.66
C LEU A 177 7.13 10.95 -2.86
N TYR A 178 7.50 10.67 -4.10
CA TYR A 178 8.75 9.99 -4.46
C TYR A 178 9.98 10.73 -3.92
N ASP A 179 10.02 12.05 -4.08
CA ASP A 179 11.07 12.90 -3.53
C ASP A 179 11.22 12.73 -2.01
N GLY A 180 10.09 12.63 -1.31
CA GLY A 180 10.03 12.34 0.11
C GLY A 180 10.69 11.00 0.44
N LEU A 181 10.26 9.94 -0.27
CA LEU A 181 10.74 8.56 -0.10
C LEU A 181 12.27 8.46 -0.30
N LYS A 182 12.81 9.00 -1.40
CA LYS A 182 14.27 9.01 -1.66
C LYS A 182 15.03 9.79 -0.59
N LYS A 183 14.51 10.95 -0.16
CA LYS A 183 15.16 11.75 0.90
C LYS A 183 15.14 11.05 2.26
N SER A 184 14.11 10.27 2.58
CA SER A 184 14.10 9.43 3.79
C SER A 184 15.15 8.33 3.76
N GLN A 185 15.41 7.70 2.60
CA GLN A 185 16.49 6.71 2.48
C GLN A 185 17.87 7.35 2.75
N LEU A 186 18.12 8.53 2.18
CA LEU A 186 19.37 9.28 2.44
C LEU A 186 19.52 9.73 3.89
N SER A 187 18.41 10.04 4.59
CA SER A 187 18.41 10.37 6.03
C SER A 187 18.86 9.17 6.88
N SER A 188 18.40 7.96 6.54
CA SER A 188 18.77 6.72 7.23
C SER A 188 20.28 6.45 7.16
N VAL A 189 20.88 6.58 5.97
CA VAL A 189 22.33 6.39 5.79
C VAL A 189 23.16 7.35 6.65
N LYS A 190 22.75 8.62 6.73
CA LYS A 190 23.43 9.63 7.56
C LYS A 190 23.37 9.27 9.04
N LYS A 191 22.24 8.78 9.55
CA LYS A 191 22.10 8.34 10.94
C LYS A 191 22.99 7.13 11.26
N SER A 192 23.08 6.16 10.34
CA SER A 192 23.94 4.98 10.51
C SER A 192 25.43 5.35 10.58
N ARG A 193 25.90 6.27 9.73
CA ARG A 193 27.30 6.75 9.76
C ARG A 193 27.66 7.52 11.03
N VAL A 194 26.72 8.24 11.64
CA VAL A 194 26.95 8.96 12.91
C VAL A 194 27.09 7.99 14.08
N ARG A 195 26.42 6.84 14.06
CA ARG A 195 26.50 5.82 15.12
C ARG A 195 27.78 4.98 15.12
N VAL A 196 28.47 4.87 13.98
CA VAL A 196 29.72 4.08 13.84
C VAL A 196 30.96 4.85 14.30
N ARG A 197 30.83 6.13 14.66
CA ARG A 197 31.90 6.87 15.36
C ARG A 197 31.74 6.71 16.87
N VAL A 198 32.17 5.57 17.40
CA VAL A 198 32.47 5.35 18.83
C VAL A 198 33.83 4.69 18.92
#